data_AF-A0A1B6GTN2-F1
#
_entry.id   AF-A0A1B6GTN2-F1
#
_cell.length_a   1.000
_cell.length_b   1.000
_cell.length_c   1.000
_cell.angle_alpha   90.00
_cell.angle_beta   90.00
_cell.angle_gamma   90.00
#
_symmetry.space_group_name_H-M   'P 1'
#
loop_
_entity.id
_entity.type
_entity.pdbx_description
1 polymer ?
#
loop_
_entity_poly.entity_id
_entity_poly.type
_entity_poly.pdbx_seq_one_letter_code
_entity_poly.pdbx_strand_id
1 'polypeptide(L)'
;DLVGIESSHDTYHRAVVLKITKVNKHGHPETVNIRLIDNGSYVEDFSVMCLYQLPASLSSPPPQVVDVYLCGLMPKDLDTSWSLAVKDWVEKHLQDARHQSPK
;
A
#
# COMPACT_ATOMS: atom_id res chain seq x y z
N ASP A 1 13.88 0.37 0.29
CA ASP A 1 14.26 -1.03 -0.05
C ASP A 1 13.06 -1.87 -0.43
N LEU A 2 13.24 -2.83 -1.34
CA LEU A 2 12.24 -3.84 -1.69
C LEU A 2 12.43 -5.06 -0.78
N VAL A 3 11.37 -5.47 -0.11
CA VAL A 3 11.39 -6.45 0.98
C VAL A 3 10.20 -7.41 0.86
N GLY A 4 10.29 -8.55 1.56
CA GLY A 4 9.15 -9.43 1.80
C GLY A 4 8.53 -9.12 3.16
N ILE A 5 7.21 -9.26 3.27
CA ILE A 5 6.49 -9.30 4.56
C ILE A 5 5.56 -10.50 4.60
N GLU A 6 5.25 -10.99 5.79
CA GLU A 6 4.19 -11.97 6.02
C GLU A 6 2.95 -11.24 6.54
N SER A 7 1.83 -11.29 5.82
CA SER A 7 0.57 -10.61 6.22
C SER A 7 -0.36 -11.52 7.02
N SER A 8 -0.31 -12.82 6.72
CA SER A 8 -0.98 -13.91 7.41
C SER A 8 -0.12 -15.16 7.28
N HIS A 9 -0.42 -16.19 8.07
CA HIS A 9 0.36 -17.42 8.08
C HIS A 9 0.58 -17.97 6.66
N ASP A 10 1.85 -18.16 6.29
CA ASP A 10 2.31 -18.64 4.97
C ASP A 10 1.90 -17.77 3.77
N THR A 11 1.47 -16.52 4.00
CA THR A 11 1.14 -15.56 2.95
C THR A 11 2.11 -14.40 2.97
N TYR A 12 2.94 -14.35 1.93
CA TYR A 12 3.99 -13.35 1.79
C TYR A 12 3.67 -12.34 0.68
N HIS A 13 4.01 -11.08 0.91
CA HIS A 13 3.86 -10.00 -0.06
C HIS A 13 5.18 -9.28 -0.29
N ARG A 14 5.35 -8.76 -1.50
CA ARG A 14 6.41 -7.81 -1.81
C ARG A 14 5.99 -6.43 -1.33
N ALA A 15 6.87 -5.76 -0.62
CA ALA A 15 6.65 -4.43 -0.09
C ALA A 15 7.84 -3.53 -0.36
N VAL A 16 7.60 -2.22 -0.47
CA VAL A 16 8.66 -1.21 -0.47
C VAL A 16 8.63 -0.44 0.84
N VAL A 17 9.80 -0.29 1.45
CA VAL A 17 9.99 0.61 2.60
C VAL A 17 9.99 2.05 2.11
N LEU A 18 9.07 2.87 2.64
CA LEU A 18 8.88 4.26 2.23
C LEU A 18 9.60 5.24 3.16
N LYS A 19 9.50 5.03 4.47
CA LYS A 19 10.05 5.95 5.47
C LYS A 19 10.33 5.22 6.78
N ILE A 20 11.44 5.52 7.44
CA ILE A 20 11.67 5.14 8.84
C ILE A 20 10.87 6.08 9.74
N THR A 21 9.97 5.53 10.55
CA THR A 21 9.11 6.33 11.45
C THR A 21 9.63 6.40 12.87
N LYS A 22 10.37 5.39 13.31
CA LYS A 22 10.97 5.35 14.65
C LYS A 22 12.36 4.73 14.61
N VAL A 23 13.25 5.28 15.43
CA VAL A 23 14.59 4.74 15.69
C VAL A 23 14.75 4.48 17.19
N ASN A 24 15.56 3.49 17.55
CA ASN A 24 15.90 3.18 18.93
C ASN A 24 16.96 4.14 19.49
N LYS A 25 17.33 3.95 20.76
CA LYS A 25 18.38 4.72 21.46
C LYS A 25 19.78 4.63 20.83
N HIS A 26 20.01 3.66 19.95
CA HIS A 26 21.26 3.45 19.22
C HIS A 26 21.18 4.00 17.78
N GLY A 27 20.08 4.64 17.40
CA GLY A 27 19.86 5.17 16.04
C GLY A 27 19.47 4.11 15.01
N HIS A 28 19.19 2.87 15.40
CA HIS A 28 18.72 1.84 14.46
C HIS A 28 17.20 1.95 14.25
N PRO A 29 16.70 1.71 13.03
CA PRO A 29 15.26 1.66 12.77
C PRO A 29 14.54 0.65 13.67
N GLU A 30 13.37 1.03 14.20
CA GLU A 30 12.44 0.13 14.90
C GLU A 30 11.17 -0.09 14.07
N THR A 31 10.65 0.98 13.46
CA THR A 31 9.43 0.94 12.65
C THR A 31 9.58 1.75 11.37
N VAL A 32 8.84 1.33 10.35
CA VAL A 32 8.82 1.93 9.02
C VAL A 32 7.40 2.00 8.47
N ASN A 33 7.15 2.94 7.56
CA ASN A 33 5.98 2.86 6.69
C ASN A 33 6.34 2.02 5.47
N ILE A 34 5.47 1.08 5.11
CA ILE A 34 5.63 0.23 3.93
C ILE A 34 4.43 0.33 3.01
N ARG A 35 4.65 -0.02 1.75
CA ARG A 35 3.60 -0.20 0.76
C ARG A 35 3.74 -1.52 0.04
N LEU A 36 2.65 -2.28 -0.03
CA LEU A 36 2.57 -3.51 -0.79
C LEU A 36 2.48 -3.18 -2.28
N ILE A 37 3.48 -3.62 -3.03
CA ILE A 37 3.68 -3.21 -4.44
C ILE A 37 2.80 -3.98 -5.43
N ASP A 38 2.08 -4.99 -4.95
CA ASP A 38 1.24 -5.84 -5.80
C ASP A 38 -0.26 -5.66 -5.55
N ASN A 39 -0.66 -5.00 -4.46
CA ASN A 39 -2.08 -4.71 -4.17
C ASN A 39 -2.34 -3.26 -3.71
N GLY A 40 -1.29 -2.46 -3.48
CA GLY A 40 -1.41 -1.05 -3.13
C GLY A 40 -1.59 -0.73 -1.66
N SER A 41 -1.78 -1.72 -0.79
CA SER A 41 -2.01 -1.48 0.64
C SER A 41 -0.83 -0.74 1.27
N TYR A 42 -1.14 0.24 2.10
CA TYR A 42 -0.18 1.03 2.85
C TYR A 42 -0.29 0.70 4.33
N VAL A 43 0.84 0.51 5.00
CA VAL A 43 0.90 0.12 6.41
C VAL A 43 1.85 1.07 7.13
N GLU A 44 1.31 1.72 8.16
CA GLU A 44 2.06 2.64 9.02
C GLU A 44 2.71 1.91 10.19
N ASP A 45 3.85 2.44 10.65
CA ASP A 45 4.55 1.99 11.85
C ASP A 45 4.78 0.46 11.91
N PHE A 46 5.09 -0.14 10.76
CA PHE A 46 5.39 -1.55 10.63
C PHE A 46 6.75 -1.89 11.26
N SER A 47 6.79 -2.94 12.09
CA SER A 47 8.00 -3.39 12.76
C SER A 47 9.06 -3.87 11.77
N VAL A 48 10.29 -3.38 11.87
CA VAL A 48 11.39 -3.83 11.00
C VAL A 48 11.76 -5.30 11.24
N MET A 49 11.40 -5.86 12.41
CA MET A 49 11.64 -7.27 12.74
C MET A 49 10.81 -8.23 11.88
N CYS A 50 9.76 -7.74 11.23
CA CYS A 50 8.89 -8.51 10.36
C CYS A 50 9.23 -8.31 8.86
N LEU A 51 10.36 -7.66 8.55
CA LEU A 51 10.84 -7.48 7.19
C LEU A 51 11.81 -8.60 6.81
N TYR A 52 11.54 -9.24 5.69
CA TYR A 52 12.40 -10.27 5.11
C TYR A 52 13.17 -9.71 3.92
N GLN A 53 14.41 -10.17 3.75
CA GLN A 53 15.14 -9.94 2.51
C GLN A 53 14.41 -10.64 1.36
N LEU A 54 14.13 -9.91 0.28
CA LEU A 54 13.45 -10.48 -0.88
C LEU A 54 14.46 -11.25 -1.77
N PRO A 55 14.21 -12.53 -2.10
CA PRO A 55 15.02 -13.27 -3.07
C PRO A 55 15.03 -12.58 -4.44
N ALA A 56 16.18 -12.63 -5.13
CA ALA A 56 16.35 -11.97 -6.43
C ALA A 56 15.37 -12.46 -7.52
N SER A 57 14.93 -13.72 -7.44
CA SER A 57 13.89 -14.25 -8.34
C SER A 57 12.55 -13.52 -8.17
N LEU A 58 12.22 -13.11 -6.93
CA LEU A 58 10.97 -12.44 -6.58
C LEU A 58 11.04 -10.92 -6.74
N SER A 59 12.23 -10.33 -6.87
CA SER A 59 12.39 -8.91 -7.24
C SER A 59 12.26 -8.66 -8.74
N SER A 60 12.35 -9.71 -9.57
CA SER A 60 12.33 -9.57 -11.03
C SER A 60 10.98 -9.10 -11.63
N PRO A 61 9.80 -9.55 -11.15
CA PRO A 61 8.54 -9.05 -11.72
C PRO A 61 8.34 -7.57 -11.36
N PRO A 62 7.76 -6.75 -12.25
CA PRO A 62 7.42 -5.37 -11.90
C PRO A 62 6.33 -5.32 -10.81
N PRO A 63 6.21 -4.20 -10.07
CA PRO A 63 5.02 -3.92 -9.25
C PRO A 63 3.73 -4.11 -10.06
N GLN A 64 2.73 -4.75 -9.45
CA GLN A 64 1.45 -5.00 -10.12
C GLN A 64 0.39 -3.92 -9.82
N VAL A 65 0.59 -3.10 -8.78
CA VAL A 65 -0.31 -1.99 -8.48
C VAL A 65 0.05 -0.74 -9.29
N VAL A 66 -0.97 -0.04 -9.79
CA VAL A 66 -0.83 1.25 -10.47
C VAL A 66 -1.69 2.28 -9.74
N ASP A 67 -1.08 3.42 -9.40
CA ASP A 67 -1.81 4.56 -8.87
C ASP A 67 -2.52 5.29 -9.99
N VAL A 68 -3.82 5.49 -9.81
CA VAL A 68 -4.68 6.22 -10.73
C VAL A 68 -5.45 7.30 -9.98
N TYR A 69 -5.84 8.34 -10.71
CA TYR A 69 -6.76 9.34 -10.24
C TYR A 69 -7.90 9.48 -11.24
N LEU A 70 -9.09 9.84 -10.77
CA LEU A 70 -10.23 10.08 -11.63
C LEU A 70 -10.13 11.47 -12.25
N CYS A 71 -9.92 11.52 -13.57
CA CYS A 71 -9.84 12.77 -14.32
C CYS A 71 -11.19 13.50 -14.38
N GLY A 72 -11.15 14.82 -14.46
CA GLY A 72 -12.35 15.66 -14.61
C GLY A 72 -13.17 15.82 -13.32
N LEU A 73 -12.68 15.32 -12.20
CA LEU A 73 -13.28 15.48 -10.89
C LEU A 73 -12.36 16.33 -9.99
N MET A 74 -12.96 17.20 -9.18
CA MET A 74 -12.29 17.92 -8.10
C MET A 74 -13.15 17.88 -6.83
N PRO A 75 -12.55 17.98 -5.62
CA PRO A 75 -13.32 18.19 -4.40
C PRO A 75 -14.27 19.38 -4.56
N LYS A 76 -15.39 19.34 -3.84
CA LYS A 76 -16.41 20.38 -3.96
C LYS A 76 -15.86 21.72 -3.43
N ASP A 77 -16.23 22.82 -4.08
CA ASP A 77 -15.93 24.19 -3.65
C ASP A 77 -14.41 24.46 -3.55
N LEU A 78 -13.94 25.02 -2.43
CA LEU A 78 -12.53 25.34 -2.15
C LEU A 78 -11.84 24.27 -1.29
N ASP A 79 -12.47 23.10 -1.16
CA ASP A 79 -11.89 22.01 -0.37
C ASP A 79 -10.65 21.45 -1.05
N THR A 80 -9.65 21.09 -0.24
CA THR A 80 -8.41 20.45 -0.71
C THR A 80 -8.47 18.93 -0.57
N SER A 81 -9.58 18.39 -0.08
CA SER A 81 -9.78 16.97 0.21
C SER A 81 -11.19 16.51 -0.14
N TRP A 82 -11.30 15.26 -0.60
CA TRP A 82 -12.60 14.62 -0.82
C TRP A 82 -13.34 14.39 0.51
N SER A 83 -14.65 14.63 0.52
CA SER A 83 -15.47 14.29 1.67
C SER A 83 -15.58 12.77 1.84
N LEU A 84 -15.82 12.31 3.07
CA LEU A 84 -15.99 10.89 3.37
C LEU A 84 -17.12 10.27 2.52
N ALA A 85 -18.22 11.00 2.33
CA ALA A 85 -19.34 10.53 1.50
C ALA A 85 -18.94 10.27 0.03
N VAL A 86 -18.07 11.09 -0.55
CA VAL A 86 -17.57 10.85 -1.92
C VAL A 86 -16.65 9.65 -1.94
N LYS A 87 -15.77 9.52 -0.94
CA LYS A 87 -14.88 8.35 -0.81
C LYS A 87 -15.69 7.05 -0.74
N ASP A 88 -16.67 6.98 0.16
CA ASP A 88 -17.54 5.80 0.32
C ASP A 88 -18.32 5.49 -0.96
N TRP A 89 -18.82 6.52 -1.64
CA TRP A 89 -19.52 6.37 -2.91
C TRP A 89 -18.61 5.77 -3.99
N VAL A 90 -17.38 6.27 -4.14
CA VAL A 90 -16.40 5.74 -5.11
C VAL A 90 -16.02 4.30 -4.76
N GLU A 91 -15.71 4.02 -3.49
CA GLU A 91 -15.34 2.68 -3.04
C GLU A 91 -16.45 1.66 -3.34
N LYS A 92 -17.72 2.01 -3.07
CA LYS A 92 -18.85 1.15 -3.40
C LYS A 92 -18.92 0.83 -4.90
N HIS A 93 -18.81 1.85 -5.77
CA HIS A 93 -18.91 1.63 -7.21
C HIS A 93 -17.73 0.83 -7.77
N LEU A 94 -16.53 1.00 -7.21
CA LEU A 94 -15.36 0.18 -7.56
C LEU A 94 -15.56 -1.28 -7.16
N GLN A 95 -16.17 -1.55 -5.99
CA GLN A 95 -16.49 -2.92 -5.58
C GLN A 95 -17.56 -3.52 -6.49
N ASP A 96 -18.63 -2.79 -6.80
CA ASP A 96 -19.70 -3.27 -7.68
C ASP A 96 -19.15 -3.63 -9.08
N ALA A 97 -18.26 -2.80 -9.64
CA ALA A 97 -17.60 -3.05 -10.93
C ALA A 97 -16.73 -4.32 -10.93
N ARG A 98 -16.04 -4.61 -9.81
CA ARG A 98 -15.24 -5.85 -9.67
C ARG A 98 -16.11 -7.10 -9.74
N HIS A 99 -17.32 -7.07 -9.16
CA HIS A 99 -18.24 -8.21 -9.18
C HIS A 99 -18.87 -8.46 -10.57
N GLN A 100 -18.94 -7.42 -11.41
CA GLN A 100 -19.52 -7.49 -12.76
C GLN A 100 -18.52 -7.87 -13.84
N SER A 101 -17.21 -7.85 -13.54
CA SER A 101 -16.17 -8.20 -14.50
C SER A 101 -16.16 -9.73 -14.72
N PRO A 102 -16.25 -10.22 -15.97
CA PRO A 102 -16.15 -11.66 -16.24
C PRO A 102 -14.77 -12.18 -15.82
N LYS A 103 -14.75 -13.36 -15.19
CA LYS A 103 -13.53 -14.06 -14.76
C LYS A 103 -12.67 -14.50 -15.94
#